data_AF-A0A1X7VE50-F1
#
_entry.id   AF-A0A1X7VE50-F1
#
_cell.length_a   1.000
_cell.length_b   1.000
_cell.length_c   1.000
_cell.angle_alpha   90.00
_cell.angle_beta   90.00
_cell.angle_gamma   90.00
#
_symmetry.space_group_name_H-M   'P 1'
#
loop_
_entity.id
_entity.type
_entity.pdbx_description
1 polymer ?
#
loop_
_entity_poly.entity_id
_entity_poly.type
_entity_poly.pdbx_seq_one_letter_code
_entity_poly.pdbx_strand_id
1 'polypeptide(L)'
;MDMRNGVKSLKKLLLFLETATPSQLLTLNRLGPKMRDRILSLREKGPITLKDLTSIKWVTSNSLALWSGDNNVKKILNSYCYAIETYGDKYPNSVTSIDLGTKVVTFTSLLREEGVHLKEWQQFEVIFKPYELMSSYDQISELFSLLPKTDAYLLERQSHRTLKFPNAGFLQASLLLRIEEAILYSIGKERNMTIHTISPLKVGQYFELETHPKKKRSAVAMVKRLIGDKDKEGIVTPFGNTLVVTPEFREFYIDERKLDDYSDSILQGIAFLEWIELSHLLK
;
A
#
# COMPACT_ATOMS: atom_id res chain seq x y z
N MET A 1 -4.68 -8.46 -13.25
CA MET A 1 -5.80 -9.13 -12.54
C MET A 1 -6.68 -8.00 -12.01
N ASP A 2 -7.98 -8.00 -12.30
CA ASP A 2 -8.87 -6.86 -11.98
C ASP A 2 -9.53 -7.05 -10.60
N MET A 3 -9.07 -6.29 -9.59
CA MET A 3 -9.64 -6.32 -8.24
C MET A 3 -11.08 -5.77 -8.18
N ARG A 4 -11.57 -5.05 -9.20
CA ARG A 4 -12.95 -4.53 -9.24
C ARG A 4 -13.98 -5.65 -9.24
N ASN A 5 -13.68 -6.80 -9.84
CA ASN A 5 -14.55 -7.96 -9.79
C ASN A 5 -14.69 -8.51 -8.38
N GLY A 6 -13.59 -8.59 -7.62
CA GLY A 6 -13.65 -9.00 -6.23
C GLY A 6 -14.42 -8.00 -5.35
N VAL A 7 -14.36 -6.70 -5.64
CA VAL A 7 -15.18 -5.69 -4.94
C VAL A 7 -16.66 -5.92 -5.23
N LYS A 8 -17.04 -6.17 -6.49
CA LYS A 8 -18.41 -6.52 -6.87
C LYS A 8 -18.88 -7.80 -6.16
N SER A 9 -18.05 -8.84 -6.12
CA SER A 9 -18.33 -10.10 -5.42
C SER A 9 -18.54 -9.86 -3.92
N LEU A 10 -17.72 -9.03 -3.30
CA LEU A 10 -17.83 -8.70 -1.87
C LEU A 10 -19.09 -7.87 -1.57
N LYS A 11 -19.44 -6.87 -2.40
CA LYS A 11 -20.69 -6.11 -2.26
C LYS A 11 -21.92 -7.00 -2.41
N LYS A 12 -21.92 -7.92 -3.37
CA LYS A 12 -22.99 -8.93 -3.52
C LYS A 12 -23.09 -9.82 -2.30
N LEU A 13 -21.97 -10.25 -1.73
CA LEU A 13 -21.96 -11.03 -0.50
C LEU A 13 -22.54 -10.24 0.66
N LEU A 14 -22.14 -8.98 0.87
CA LEU A 14 -22.69 -8.13 1.95
C LEU A 14 -24.22 -7.98 1.81
N LEU A 15 -24.70 -7.67 0.61
CA LEU A 15 -26.14 -7.57 0.33
C LEU A 15 -26.86 -8.90 0.59
N PHE A 16 -26.28 -10.03 0.16
CA PHE A 16 -26.84 -11.35 0.45
C PHE A 16 -26.89 -11.63 1.95
N LEU A 17 -25.82 -11.31 2.68
CA LEU A 17 -25.75 -11.47 4.13
C LEU A 17 -26.76 -10.58 4.86
N GLU A 18 -27.24 -9.50 4.25
CA GLU A 18 -28.28 -8.62 4.79
C GLU A 18 -29.70 -9.12 4.49
N THR A 19 -29.97 -9.58 3.26
CA THR A 19 -31.34 -9.88 2.82
C THR A 19 -31.72 -11.36 2.84
N ALA A 20 -30.76 -12.29 2.84
CA ALA A 20 -31.03 -13.72 2.74
C ALA A 20 -31.82 -14.25 3.95
N THR A 21 -32.76 -15.15 3.71
CA THR A 21 -33.46 -15.88 4.78
C THR A 21 -32.47 -16.76 5.58
N PRO A 22 -32.82 -17.16 6.82
CA PRO A 22 -31.98 -18.04 7.63
C PRO A 22 -31.56 -19.35 6.92
N SER A 23 -32.45 -19.93 6.11
CA SER A 23 -32.18 -21.13 5.32
C SER A 23 -31.23 -20.86 4.15
N GLN A 24 -31.37 -19.71 3.50
CA GLN A 24 -30.46 -19.29 2.43
C GLN A 24 -29.04 -19.03 2.96
N LEU A 25 -28.88 -18.50 4.17
CA LEU A 25 -27.54 -18.31 4.75
C LEU A 25 -26.77 -19.63 4.90
N LEU A 26 -27.46 -20.74 5.20
CA LEU A 26 -26.85 -22.05 5.36
C LEU A 26 -26.41 -22.69 4.03
N THR A 27 -26.76 -22.11 2.88
CA THR A 27 -26.22 -22.54 1.59
C THR A 27 -24.78 -22.03 1.36
N LEU A 28 -24.35 -21.03 2.14
CA LEU A 28 -22.98 -20.54 2.08
C LEU A 28 -21.99 -21.58 2.60
N ASN A 29 -20.93 -21.79 1.83
CA ASN A 29 -19.95 -22.83 2.09
C ASN A 29 -19.33 -22.67 3.49
N ARG A 30 -19.41 -23.71 4.32
CA ARG A 30 -18.91 -23.75 5.71
C ARG A 30 -19.54 -22.72 6.65
N LEU A 31 -20.69 -22.14 6.31
CA LEU A 31 -21.44 -21.29 7.22
C LEU A 31 -22.37 -22.15 8.09
N GLY A 32 -21.95 -22.42 9.33
CA GLY A 32 -22.74 -23.23 10.27
C GLY A 32 -23.84 -22.42 10.99
N PRO A 33 -24.79 -23.10 11.68
CA PRO A 33 -25.91 -22.46 12.38
C PRO A 33 -25.50 -21.36 13.35
N LYS A 34 -24.43 -21.56 14.12
CA LYS A 34 -23.91 -20.55 15.05
C LYS A 34 -23.46 -19.25 14.35
N MET A 35 -22.90 -19.36 13.15
CA MET A 35 -22.46 -18.18 12.38
C MET A 35 -23.65 -17.48 11.74
N ARG A 36 -24.62 -18.24 11.22
CA ARG A 36 -25.92 -17.70 10.77
C ARG A 36 -26.56 -16.84 11.86
N ASP A 37 -26.65 -17.34 13.08
CA ASP A 37 -27.29 -16.61 14.18
C ASP A 37 -26.54 -15.32 14.53
N ARG A 38 -25.20 -15.33 14.45
CA ARG A 38 -24.38 -14.12 14.60
C ARG A 38 -24.64 -13.09 13.51
N ILE A 39 -24.75 -13.54 12.26
CA ILE A 39 -25.06 -12.65 11.12
C ILE A 39 -26.45 -12.04 11.31
N LEU A 40 -27.45 -12.83 11.71
CA LEU A 40 -28.79 -12.33 12.00
C LEU A 40 -28.77 -11.28 13.12
N SER A 41 -28.01 -11.52 14.20
CA SER A 41 -27.83 -10.55 15.28
C SER A 41 -27.10 -9.27 14.84
N LEU A 42 -26.21 -9.35 13.84
CA LEU A 42 -25.62 -8.14 13.26
C LEU A 42 -26.66 -7.31 12.49
N ARG A 43 -27.59 -7.94 11.76
CA ARG A 43 -28.65 -7.23 11.02
C ARG A 43 -29.54 -6.40 11.93
N GLU A 44 -29.80 -6.89 13.14
CA GLU A 44 -30.60 -6.16 14.14
C GLU A 44 -29.94 -4.83 14.56
N LYS A 45 -28.64 -4.68 14.36
CA LYS A 45 -27.88 -3.47 14.69
C LYS A 45 -27.79 -2.47 13.53
N GLY A 46 -28.26 -2.86 12.34
CA GLY A 46 -28.20 -2.07 11.12
C GLY A 46 -27.58 -2.83 9.94
N PRO A 47 -27.29 -2.13 8.83
CA PRO A 47 -26.64 -2.70 7.66
C PRO A 47 -25.31 -3.37 8.02
N ILE A 48 -25.07 -4.57 7.50
CA ILE A 48 -23.84 -5.30 7.79
C ILE A 48 -22.67 -4.67 7.03
N THR A 49 -21.70 -4.12 7.76
CA THR A 49 -20.47 -3.62 7.15
C THR A 49 -19.38 -4.69 7.13
N LEU A 50 -18.35 -4.48 6.31
CA LEU A 50 -17.18 -5.35 6.31
C LEU A 50 -16.41 -5.30 7.64
N LYS A 51 -16.44 -4.15 8.33
CA LYS A 51 -15.86 -3.98 9.66
C LYS A 51 -16.55 -4.88 10.68
N ASP A 52 -17.88 -4.97 10.64
CA ASP A 52 -18.64 -5.85 11.53
C ASP A 52 -18.27 -7.31 11.30
N LEU A 53 -18.20 -7.75 10.04
CA LEU A 53 -17.86 -9.14 9.71
C LEU A 53 -16.45 -9.51 10.15
N THR A 54 -15.47 -8.64 9.89
CA THR A 54 -14.07 -8.89 10.27
C THR A 54 -13.83 -8.81 11.78
N SER A 55 -14.75 -8.21 12.55
CA SER A 55 -14.72 -8.24 14.02
C SER A 55 -15.17 -9.57 14.62
N ILE A 56 -15.92 -10.39 13.86
CA ILE A 56 -16.40 -11.68 14.36
C ILE A 56 -15.22 -12.66 14.44
N LYS A 57 -14.94 -13.15 15.65
CA LYS A 57 -13.98 -14.25 15.88
C LYS A 57 -14.29 -15.42 14.93
N TRP A 58 -13.28 -15.85 14.17
CA TRP A 58 -13.28 -16.91 13.15
C TRP A 58 -13.76 -16.53 11.74
N VAL A 59 -14.25 -15.31 11.52
CA VAL A 59 -14.43 -14.78 10.16
C VAL A 59 -13.07 -14.29 9.67
N THR A 60 -12.53 -14.98 8.67
CA THR A 60 -11.22 -14.65 8.07
C THR A 60 -11.40 -14.22 6.62
N SER A 61 -10.35 -13.67 6.01
CA SER A 61 -10.34 -13.39 4.57
C SER A 61 -10.58 -14.65 3.71
N ASN A 62 -10.21 -15.84 4.21
CA ASN A 62 -10.55 -17.10 3.55
C ASN A 62 -12.04 -17.43 3.65
N SER A 63 -12.67 -17.18 4.81
CA SER A 63 -14.10 -17.44 5.01
C SER A 63 -14.93 -16.60 4.05
N LEU A 64 -14.63 -15.30 3.97
CA LEU A 64 -15.34 -14.37 3.08
C LEU A 64 -15.07 -14.67 1.59
N ALA A 65 -13.85 -15.08 1.22
CA ALA A 65 -13.57 -15.54 -0.13
C ALA A 65 -14.40 -16.79 -0.48
N LEU A 66 -14.49 -17.77 0.42
CA LEU A 66 -15.33 -18.96 0.23
C LEU A 66 -16.82 -18.62 0.10
N TRP A 67 -17.34 -17.71 0.92
CA TRP A 67 -18.75 -17.30 0.86
C TRP A 67 -19.06 -16.50 -0.40
N SER A 68 -18.12 -15.67 -0.86
CA SER A 68 -18.28 -14.91 -2.10
C SER A 68 -18.13 -15.74 -3.37
N GLY A 69 -17.51 -16.93 -3.28
CA GLY A 69 -17.11 -17.73 -4.43
C GLY A 69 -15.95 -17.14 -5.25
N ASP A 70 -15.27 -16.11 -4.74
CA ASP A 70 -14.25 -15.36 -5.46
C ASP A 70 -12.95 -15.25 -4.64
N ASN A 71 -11.88 -15.90 -5.14
CA ASN A 71 -10.57 -15.88 -4.48
C ASN A 71 -9.92 -14.48 -4.45
N ASN A 72 -10.37 -13.54 -5.29
CA ASN A 72 -9.88 -12.15 -5.25
C ASN A 72 -10.31 -11.41 -3.99
N VAL A 73 -11.43 -11.81 -3.38
CA VAL A 73 -11.90 -11.22 -2.12
C VAL A 73 -10.83 -11.35 -1.04
N LYS A 74 -10.08 -12.46 -0.99
CA LYS A 74 -8.99 -12.60 -0.03
C LYS A 74 -7.91 -11.51 -0.17
N LYS A 75 -7.53 -11.16 -1.41
CA LYS A 75 -6.52 -10.12 -1.69
C LYS A 75 -7.05 -8.73 -1.33
N ILE A 76 -8.31 -8.46 -1.68
CA ILE A 76 -9.00 -7.22 -1.32
C ILE A 76 -9.06 -7.04 0.17
N LEU A 77 -9.45 -8.08 0.92
CA LEU A 77 -9.57 -8.00 2.37
C LEU A 77 -8.22 -7.77 3.05
N ASN A 78 -7.16 -8.43 2.57
CA ASN A 78 -5.82 -8.18 3.09
C ASN A 78 -5.36 -6.73 2.87
N SER A 79 -5.80 -6.10 1.79
CA SER A 79 -5.52 -4.70 1.44
C SER A 79 -6.40 -3.73 2.25
N TYR A 80 -7.70 -4.02 2.35
CA TYR A 80 -8.69 -3.30 3.14
C TYR A 80 -8.31 -3.24 4.62
N CYS A 81 -8.02 -4.39 5.25
CA CYS A 81 -7.63 -4.45 6.65
C CYS A 81 -6.37 -3.61 6.90
N TYR A 82 -5.40 -3.68 5.98
CA TYR A 82 -4.17 -2.89 6.11
C TYR A 82 -4.44 -1.38 6.01
N ALA A 83 -5.29 -0.93 5.09
CA ALA A 83 -5.69 0.46 4.97
C ALA A 83 -6.42 0.96 6.21
N ILE A 84 -7.42 0.23 6.71
CA ILE A 84 -8.18 0.62 7.90
C ILE A 84 -7.27 0.69 9.13
N GLU A 85 -6.41 -0.32 9.34
CA GLU A 85 -5.47 -0.35 10.47
C GLU A 85 -4.46 0.80 10.42
N THR A 86 -4.02 1.21 9.22
CA THR A 86 -2.94 2.18 9.06
C THR A 86 -3.44 3.64 8.91
N TYR A 87 -4.69 3.84 8.44
CA TYR A 87 -5.19 5.17 8.03
C TYR A 87 -6.58 5.53 8.54
N GLY A 88 -7.35 4.56 9.03
CA GLY A 88 -8.72 4.78 9.51
C GLY A 88 -9.64 5.32 8.40
N ASP A 89 -10.33 6.42 8.70
CA ASP A 89 -11.37 6.99 7.83
C ASP A 89 -10.89 8.09 6.88
N LYS A 90 -9.60 8.43 6.89
CA LYS A 90 -9.04 9.48 6.02
C LYS A 90 -8.96 9.00 4.57
N TYR A 91 -9.13 9.95 3.64
CA TYR A 91 -9.16 9.69 2.20
C TYR A 91 -8.23 10.66 1.44
N PRO A 92 -6.89 10.53 1.60
CA PRO A 92 -5.93 11.41 0.92
C PRO A 92 -6.06 11.29 -0.60
N ASN A 93 -6.00 12.44 -1.29
CA ASN A 93 -6.00 12.50 -2.75
C ASN A 93 -4.57 12.60 -3.28
N SER A 94 -3.66 13.18 -2.50
CA SER A 94 -2.25 13.32 -2.87
C SER A 94 -1.35 12.64 -1.86
N VAL A 95 -0.29 11.98 -2.34
CA VAL A 95 0.73 11.37 -1.48
C VAL A 95 2.14 11.58 -1.97
N THR A 96 3.07 11.68 -1.03
CA THR A 96 4.50 11.58 -1.31
C THR A 96 5.03 10.28 -0.71
N SER A 97 5.42 9.34 -1.58
CA SER A 97 6.00 8.06 -1.19
C SER A 97 7.52 8.15 -1.16
N ILE A 98 8.12 7.83 -0.02
CA ILE A 98 9.54 7.99 0.28
C ILE A 98 10.14 6.60 0.52
N ASP A 99 11.20 6.30 -0.23
CA ASP A 99 12.07 5.13 -0.02
C ASP A 99 13.44 5.60 0.48
N LEU A 100 13.79 5.14 1.69
CA LEU A 100 15.06 5.49 2.33
C LEU A 100 16.13 4.46 1.99
N GLY A 101 17.17 4.92 1.32
CA GLY A 101 18.43 4.21 1.19
C GLY A 101 19.53 4.87 2.02
N THR A 102 20.60 4.11 2.28
CA THR A 102 21.75 4.60 3.06
C THR A 102 22.62 5.63 2.33
N LYS A 103 22.38 5.86 1.04
CA LYS A 103 23.12 6.80 0.18
C LYS A 103 22.23 7.70 -0.66
N VAL A 104 20.99 7.27 -0.89
CA VAL A 104 20.04 7.96 -1.75
C VAL A 104 18.67 7.81 -1.12
N VAL A 105 17.92 8.90 -1.07
CA VAL A 105 16.48 8.86 -0.80
C VAL A 105 15.76 9.05 -2.11
N THR A 106 14.81 8.18 -2.42
CA THR A 106 13.94 8.33 -3.58
C THR A 106 12.56 8.75 -3.11
N PHE A 107 11.94 9.70 -3.80
CA PHE A 107 10.52 9.98 -3.57
C PHE A 107 9.71 10.04 -4.85
N THR A 108 8.43 9.74 -4.70
CA THR A 108 7.41 9.83 -5.74
C THR A 108 6.22 10.63 -5.21
N SER A 109 5.80 11.67 -5.92
CA SER A 109 4.56 12.41 -5.65
C SER A 109 3.46 11.94 -6.59
N LEU A 110 2.34 11.51 -6.02
CA LEU A 110 1.18 11.01 -6.74
C LEU A 110 -0.07 11.82 -6.38
N LEU A 111 -0.92 12.07 -7.37
CA LEU A 111 -2.23 12.69 -7.19
C LEU A 111 -3.31 11.82 -7.80
N ARG A 112 -4.35 11.52 -7.04
CA ARG A 112 -5.53 10.78 -7.47
C ARG A 112 -6.63 11.74 -7.92
N GLU A 113 -6.97 11.67 -9.21
CA GLU A 113 -8.06 12.39 -9.88
C GLU A 113 -8.79 11.39 -10.81
N GLU A 114 -8.89 11.68 -12.11
CA GLU A 114 -9.31 10.73 -13.14
C GLU A 114 -8.17 9.74 -13.47
N GLY A 115 -7.75 8.98 -12.46
CA GLY A 115 -6.56 8.12 -12.48
C GLY A 115 -5.55 8.49 -11.41
N VAL A 116 -4.36 7.88 -11.46
CA VAL A 116 -3.23 8.19 -10.57
C VAL A 116 -2.17 8.92 -11.38
N HIS A 117 -1.95 10.20 -11.09
CA HIS A 117 -1.01 11.04 -11.81
C HIS A 117 0.34 11.07 -11.12
N LEU A 118 1.41 10.75 -11.86
CA LEU A 118 2.77 10.97 -11.40
C LEU A 118 3.12 12.45 -11.55
N LYS A 119 3.32 13.13 -10.42
CA LYS A 119 3.64 14.58 -10.39
C LYS A 119 5.14 14.83 -10.27
N GLU A 120 5.81 14.07 -9.41
CA GLU A 120 7.26 14.18 -9.21
C GLU A 120 7.86 12.81 -8.95
N TRP A 121 9.09 12.59 -9.43
CA TRP A 121 9.83 11.35 -9.21
C TRP A 121 11.32 11.66 -9.21
N GLN A 122 11.94 11.67 -8.03
CA GLN A 122 13.28 12.21 -7.85
C GLN A 122 14.10 11.42 -6.83
N GLN A 123 15.41 11.54 -6.96
CA GLN A 123 16.39 11.01 -6.02
C GLN A 123 17.27 12.13 -5.46
N PHE A 124 17.61 11.98 -4.19
CA PHE A 124 18.48 12.88 -3.45
C PHE A 124 19.61 12.06 -2.86
N GLU A 125 20.84 12.40 -3.21
CA GLU A 125 21.99 11.84 -2.52
C GLU A 125 22.00 12.33 -1.07
N VAL A 126 22.20 11.38 -0.17
CA VAL A 126 22.25 11.63 1.27
C VAL A 126 23.54 11.02 1.79
N ILE A 127 24.30 11.81 2.54
CA ILE A 127 25.55 11.36 3.15
C ILE A 127 25.28 11.21 4.62
N PHE A 128 24.66 10.07 4.96
CA PHE A 128 24.40 9.72 6.33
C PHE A 128 25.67 9.22 6.99
N LYS A 129 26.22 10.04 7.89
CA LYS A 129 27.30 9.64 8.77
C LYS A 129 26.69 9.05 10.04
N PRO A 130 26.87 7.75 10.30
CA PRO A 130 26.40 7.17 11.55
C PRO A 130 27.03 7.95 12.71
N TYR A 131 26.21 8.28 13.70
CA TYR A 131 26.58 8.99 14.94
C TYR A 131 26.77 10.52 14.86
N GLU A 132 26.58 11.15 13.69
CA GLU A 132 26.47 12.62 13.58
C GLU A 132 24.99 13.03 13.48
N LEU A 133 24.26 12.96 14.60
CA LEU A 133 22.80 13.17 14.63
C LEU A 133 22.36 14.54 14.12
N MET A 134 23.09 15.61 14.46
CA MET A 134 22.75 16.97 13.99
C MET A 134 22.89 17.09 12.47
N SER A 135 23.99 16.59 11.91
CA SER A 135 24.21 16.55 10.46
C SER A 135 23.12 15.74 9.75
N SER A 136 22.71 14.61 10.34
CA SER A 136 21.61 13.79 9.81
C SER A 136 20.27 14.52 9.91
N TYR A 137 20.01 15.25 10.98
CA TYR A 137 18.81 16.08 11.13
C TYR A 137 18.76 17.19 10.08
N ASP A 138 19.85 17.93 9.88
CA ASP A 138 19.91 19.03 8.92
C ASP A 138 19.67 18.54 7.49
N GLN A 139 20.33 17.44 7.08
CA GLN A 139 20.12 16.83 5.76
C GLN A 139 18.68 16.34 5.56
N ILE A 140 18.09 15.68 6.56
CA ILE A 140 16.70 15.22 6.47
C ILE A 140 15.74 16.42 6.45
N SER A 141 16.01 17.46 7.23
CA SER A 141 15.21 18.68 7.28
C SER A 141 15.24 19.41 5.93
N GLU A 142 16.40 19.46 5.28
CA GLU A 142 16.57 19.96 3.91
C GLU A 142 15.78 19.11 2.91
N LEU A 143 15.91 17.77 2.94
CA LEU A 143 15.12 16.86 2.11
C LEU A 143 13.62 17.15 2.24
N PHE A 144 13.11 17.32 3.47
CA PHE A 144 11.70 17.63 3.71
C PHE A 144 11.26 19.01 3.18
N SER A 145 12.19 19.95 3.00
CA SER A 145 11.88 21.24 2.35
C SER A 145 11.68 21.09 0.84
N LEU A 146 12.23 20.03 0.25
CA LEU A 146 12.11 19.71 -1.17
C LEU A 146 10.91 18.83 -1.48
N LEU A 147 10.36 18.13 -0.48
CA LEU A 147 9.18 17.29 -0.68
C LEU A 147 7.96 18.15 -1.02
N PRO A 148 7.16 17.75 -2.04
CA PRO A 148 5.93 18.45 -2.35
C PRO A 148 4.95 18.34 -1.20
N LYS A 149 4.10 19.37 -1.05
CA LYS A 149 3.02 19.37 -0.07
C LYS A 149 1.91 18.42 -0.50
N THR A 150 1.66 17.38 0.28
CA THR A 150 0.64 16.35 -0.01
C THR A 150 -0.18 16.03 1.23
N ASP A 151 -1.30 15.31 1.06
CA ASP A 151 -2.21 14.95 2.16
C ASP A 151 -1.59 13.92 3.10
N ALA A 152 -0.73 13.05 2.58
CA ALA A 152 -0.03 12.03 3.36
C ALA A 152 1.36 11.72 2.80
N TYR A 153 2.28 11.42 3.72
CA TYR A 153 3.65 11.00 3.42
C TYR A 153 3.79 9.53 3.77
N LEU A 154 4.31 8.73 2.85
CA LEU A 154 4.44 7.28 2.99
C LEU A 154 5.91 6.94 3.14
N LEU A 155 6.26 6.20 4.18
CA LEU A 155 7.61 5.75 4.44
C LEU A 155 7.68 4.23 4.39
N GLU A 156 8.62 3.68 3.63
CA GLU A 156 8.81 2.23 3.63
C GLU A 156 9.24 1.74 5.03
N ARG A 157 8.56 0.69 5.52
CA ARG A 157 8.92 0.00 6.74
C ARG A 157 10.21 -0.78 6.52
N GLN A 158 11.32 -0.27 7.06
CA GLN A 158 12.60 -0.96 6.96
C GLN A 158 12.53 -2.37 7.59
N SER A 159 12.70 -3.39 6.76
CA SER A 159 12.43 -4.80 7.11
C SER A 159 13.50 -5.45 7.99
N HIS A 160 14.62 -4.76 8.24
CA HIS A 160 15.69 -5.16 9.15
C HIS A 160 15.30 -5.12 10.64
N ARG A 161 14.02 -5.37 10.93
CA ARG A 161 13.50 -5.56 12.26
C ARG A 161 14.00 -6.92 12.77
N THR A 162 15.05 -6.85 13.58
CA THR A 162 15.42 -7.81 14.64
C THR A 162 16.27 -9.07 14.29
N LEU A 163 17.43 -9.11 14.97
CA LEU A 163 18.17 -10.25 15.55
C LEU A 163 18.90 -11.26 14.67
N LYS A 164 18.76 -11.23 13.34
CA LYS A 164 19.61 -12.03 12.44
C LYS A 164 20.42 -11.14 11.53
N PHE A 165 21.42 -10.48 12.09
CA PHE A 165 22.43 -9.79 11.31
C PHE A 165 23.47 -10.81 10.86
N PRO A 166 23.62 -11.06 9.55
CA PRO A 166 24.67 -11.95 9.06
C PRO A 166 26.08 -11.44 9.42
N ASN A 167 26.21 -10.12 9.60
CA ASN A 167 27.44 -9.44 9.99
C ASN A 167 27.17 -8.05 10.58
N ALA A 168 28.21 -7.42 11.14
CA ALA A 168 28.15 -6.08 11.75
C ALA A 168 27.75 -4.95 10.78
N GLY A 169 28.03 -5.09 9.48
CA GLY A 169 27.66 -4.10 8.47
C GLY A 169 26.14 -3.98 8.29
N PHE A 170 25.41 -5.10 8.35
CA PHE A 170 23.95 -5.08 8.35
C PHE A 170 23.35 -4.41 9.59
N LEU A 171 23.97 -4.58 10.76
CA LEU A 171 23.54 -3.90 11.98
C LEU A 171 23.72 -2.38 11.86
N GLN A 172 24.86 -1.91 11.35
CA GLN A 172 25.13 -0.49 11.15
C GLN A 172 24.15 0.15 10.17
N ALA A 173 23.95 -0.46 9.00
CA ALA A 173 22.98 0.03 8.01
C ALA A 173 21.55 0.04 8.58
N SER A 174 21.16 -1.01 9.30
CA SER A 174 19.84 -1.06 9.93
C SER A 174 19.66 -0.01 11.02
N LEU A 175 20.68 0.26 11.82
CA LEU A 175 20.61 1.29 12.88
C LEU A 175 20.49 2.68 12.25
N LEU A 176 21.27 2.94 11.20
CA LEU A 176 21.26 4.19 10.47
C LEU A 176 19.86 4.51 9.92
N LEU A 177 19.28 3.58 9.15
CA LEU A 177 17.93 3.72 8.61
C LEU A 177 16.85 3.90 9.69
N ARG A 178 17.06 3.34 10.89
CA ARG A 178 16.13 3.48 12.03
C ARG A 178 16.24 4.84 12.70
N ILE A 179 17.45 5.39 12.80
CA ILE A 179 17.68 6.76 13.25
C ILE A 179 17.05 7.74 12.25
N GLU A 180 17.27 7.53 10.95
CA GLU A 180 16.66 8.32 9.89
C GLU A 180 15.13 8.29 9.96
N GLU A 181 14.53 7.09 10.03
CA GLU A 181 13.08 6.89 10.23
C GLU A 181 12.57 7.71 11.43
N ALA A 182 13.27 7.66 12.57
CA ALA A 182 12.88 8.42 13.76
C ALA A 182 13.01 9.95 13.59
N ILE A 183 14.06 10.42 12.93
CA ILE A 183 14.24 11.84 12.62
C ILE A 183 13.14 12.31 11.66
N LEU A 184 12.85 11.55 10.61
CA LEU A 184 11.77 11.88 9.66
C LEU A 184 10.42 11.99 10.37
N TYR A 185 10.11 11.05 11.27
CA TYR A 185 8.89 11.11 12.08
C TYR A 185 8.84 12.34 12.99
N SER A 186 9.97 12.76 13.54
CA SER A 186 10.07 13.92 14.42
C SER A 186 9.84 15.22 13.66
N ILE A 187 10.53 15.39 12.52
CA ILE A 187 10.36 16.54 11.62
C ILE A 187 8.95 16.59 11.05
N GLY A 188 8.41 15.45 10.62
CA GLY A 188 7.04 15.37 10.11
C GLY A 188 6.04 15.84 11.16
N LYS A 189 6.19 15.41 12.42
CA LYS A 189 5.34 15.87 13.52
C LYS A 189 5.46 17.38 13.76
N GLU A 190 6.67 17.91 13.76
CA GLU A 190 6.94 19.35 13.91
C GLU A 190 6.27 20.18 12.80
N ARG A 191 6.30 19.66 11.56
CA ARG A 191 5.73 20.30 10.38
C ARG A 191 4.25 19.95 10.13
N ASN A 192 3.59 19.28 11.08
CA ASN A 192 2.20 18.82 10.98
C ASN A 192 1.92 17.96 9.72
N MET A 193 2.91 17.15 9.34
CA MET A 193 2.84 16.21 8.22
C MET A 193 2.35 14.86 8.72
N THR A 194 1.42 14.24 8.00
CA THR A 194 0.92 12.91 8.36
C THR A 194 1.81 11.86 7.70
N ILE A 195 2.74 11.27 8.46
CA ILE A 195 3.64 10.21 7.97
C ILE A 195 3.07 8.84 8.34
N HIS A 196 3.00 7.94 7.36
CA HIS A 196 2.54 6.57 7.54
C HIS A 196 3.58 5.55 7.08
N THR A 197 3.76 4.50 7.88
CA THR A 197 4.67 3.42 7.55
C THR A 197 3.98 2.38 6.64
N ILE A 198 4.59 2.05 5.51
CA ILE A 198 4.10 1.04 4.57
C ILE A 198 4.95 -0.23 4.61
N SER A 199 4.31 -1.39 4.72
CA SER A 199 5.03 -2.67 4.68
C SER A 199 5.42 -3.05 3.24
N PRO A 200 6.72 -3.22 2.91
CA PRO A 200 7.15 -3.65 1.57
C PRO A 200 6.59 -5.03 1.20
N LEU A 201 6.42 -5.91 2.18
CA LEU A 201 5.78 -7.22 1.97
C LEU A 201 4.33 -7.09 1.45
N LYS A 202 3.59 -6.08 1.92
CA LYS A 202 2.19 -5.88 1.52
C LYS A 202 2.11 -5.30 0.12
N VAL A 203 2.98 -4.36 -0.21
CA VAL A 203 3.16 -3.83 -1.58
C VAL A 203 3.52 -4.97 -2.54
N GLY A 204 4.51 -5.79 -2.19
CA GLY A 204 4.90 -6.95 -3.00
C GLY A 204 3.78 -7.96 -3.22
N GLN A 205 3.00 -8.28 -2.18
CA GLN A 205 1.83 -9.14 -2.31
C GLN A 205 0.73 -8.54 -3.18
N TYR A 206 0.56 -7.21 -3.13
CA TYR A 206 -0.46 -6.49 -3.90
C TYR A 206 -0.18 -6.51 -5.40
N PHE A 207 1.09 -6.28 -5.78
CA PHE A 207 1.54 -6.31 -7.17
C PHE A 207 1.98 -7.71 -7.64
N GLU A 208 1.89 -8.73 -6.79
CA GLU A 208 2.34 -10.09 -7.09
C GLU A 208 3.83 -10.14 -7.50
N LEU A 209 4.65 -9.33 -6.84
CA LEU A 209 6.08 -9.30 -7.11
C LEU A 209 6.73 -10.61 -6.68
N GLU A 210 7.76 -11.01 -7.43
CA GLU A 210 8.59 -12.15 -7.05
C GLU A 210 9.27 -11.91 -5.69
N THR A 211 9.57 -13.00 -4.98
CA THR A 211 10.31 -12.94 -3.71
C THR A 211 11.83 -12.94 -3.95
N HIS A 212 12.62 -12.79 -2.88
CA HIS A 212 14.08 -12.82 -2.97
C HIS A 212 14.59 -14.06 -3.73
N PRO A 213 15.59 -13.91 -4.61
CA PRO A 213 16.38 -12.69 -4.90
C PRO A 213 15.81 -11.81 -6.02
N LYS A 214 14.71 -12.20 -6.67
CA LYS A 214 14.22 -11.58 -7.91
C LYS A 214 13.27 -10.40 -7.70
N LYS A 215 12.91 -10.07 -6.45
CA LYS A 215 12.03 -8.94 -6.06
C LYS A 215 12.33 -7.66 -6.85
N LYS A 216 13.59 -7.20 -6.84
CA LYS A 216 13.99 -5.93 -7.48
C LYS A 216 13.69 -5.93 -8.99
N ARG A 217 14.06 -7.00 -9.69
CA ARG A 217 13.81 -7.15 -11.12
C ARG A 217 12.31 -7.20 -11.43
N SER A 218 11.53 -7.86 -10.57
CA SER A 218 10.07 -7.95 -10.70
C SER A 218 9.39 -6.59 -10.47
N ALA A 219 9.85 -5.79 -9.50
CA ALA A 219 9.37 -4.43 -9.27
C ALA A 219 9.63 -3.52 -10.48
N VAL A 220 10.85 -3.54 -11.03
CA VAL A 220 11.20 -2.77 -12.23
C VAL A 220 10.33 -3.18 -13.41
N ALA A 221 10.15 -4.48 -13.64
CA ALA A 221 9.31 -4.99 -14.72
C ALA A 221 7.84 -4.58 -14.54
N MET A 222 7.33 -4.57 -13.30
CA MET A 222 6.00 -4.10 -12.97
C MET A 222 5.82 -2.63 -13.34
N VAL A 223 6.76 -1.77 -12.97
CA VAL A 223 6.68 -0.33 -13.28
C VAL A 223 6.82 -0.07 -14.77
N LYS A 224 7.76 -0.74 -15.47
CA LYS A 224 7.85 -0.68 -16.94
C LYS A 224 6.53 -1.05 -17.62
N ARG A 225 5.83 -2.03 -17.06
CA ARG A 225 4.49 -2.41 -17.51
C ARG A 225 3.47 -1.30 -17.22
N LEU A 226 3.43 -0.74 -16.02
CA LEU A 226 2.47 0.31 -15.64
C LEU A 226 2.62 1.61 -16.43
N ILE A 227 3.86 2.04 -16.72
CA ILE A 227 4.11 3.24 -17.52
C ILE A 227 3.83 3.02 -19.02
N GLY A 228 3.70 1.76 -19.44
CA GLY A 228 3.43 1.32 -20.80
C GLY A 228 4.62 1.46 -21.75
N ASP A 229 4.59 0.70 -22.85
CA ASP A 229 5.31 1.09 -24.07
C ASP A 229 4.60 2.32 -24.67
N LYS A 230 5.35 3.21 -25.33
CA LYS A 230 4.83 4.44 -25.97
C LYS A 230 3.60 4.19 -26.86
N ASP A 231 3.43 2.96 -27.36
CA ASP A 231 2.40 2.57 -28.33
C ASP A 231 1.24 1.74 -27.77
N LYS A 232 1.20 1.46 -26.45
CA LYS A 232 0.11 0.69 -25.82
C LYS A 232 -0.63 1.53 -24.81
N GLU A 233 -1.91 1.79 -25.09
CA GLU A 233 -2.79 2.49 -24.16
C GLU A 233 -2.89 1.75 -22.81
N GLY A 234 -2.53 2.48 -21.76
CA GLY A 234 -3.03 2.34 -20.40
C GLY A 234 -3.02 0.93 -19.82
N ILE A 235 -1.84 0.43 -19.40
CA ILE A 235 -1.86 -0.70 -18.48
C ILE A 235 -2.37 -0.22 -17.13
N VAL A 236 -3.54 -0.74 -16.77
CA VAL A 236 -4.17 -0.44 -15.49
C VAL A 236 -3.45 -1.12 -14.34
N THR A 237 -3.42 -0.42 -13.21
CA THR A 237 -3.00 -0.92 -11.90
C THR A 237 -3.83 -2.13 -11.47
N PRO A 238 -3.46 -2.84 -10.38
CA PRO A 238 -4.27 -3.95 -9.88
C PRO A 238 -5.73 -3.58 -9.57
N PHE A 239 -6.00 -2.33 -9.16
CA PHE A 239 -7.37 -1.85 -8.94
C PHE A 239 -8.08 -1.32 -10.20
N GLY A 240 -7.42 -1.34 -11.36
CA GLY A 240 -8.01 -0.91 -12.63
C GLY A 240 -7.86 0.59 -12.91
N ASN A 241 -7.07 1.32 -12.11
CA ASN A 241 -6.78 2.73 -12.34
C ASN A 241 -5.69 2.89 -13.40
N THR A 242 -5.77 3.97 -14.17
CA THR A 242 -4.71 4.33 -15.12
C THR A 242 -3.63 5.11 -14.38
N LEU A 243 -2.36 4.69 -14.53
CA LEU A 243 -1.22 5.51 -14.12
C LEU A 243 -0.92 6.52 -15.23
N VAL A 244 -1.11 7.80 -14.93
CA VAL A 244 -0.86 8.92 -15.86
C VAL A 244 0.57 9.41 -15.66
N VAL A 245 1.43 9.13 -16.64
CA VAL A 245 2.86 9.48 -16.63
C VAL A 245 3.19 10.36 -17.83
N THR A 246 3.85 11.48 -17.60
CA THR A 246 4.33 12.40 -18.64
C THR A 246 5.39 11.73 -19.52
N PRO A 247 5.57 12.16 -20.78
CA PRO A 247 6.63 11.63 -21.65
C PRO A 247 8.02 11.73 -21.01
N GLU A 248 8.31 12.83 -20.32
CA GLU A 248 9.58 13.08 -19.62
C GLU A 248 9.89 12.00 -18.58
N PHE A 249 8.96 11.67 -17.68
CA PHE A 249 9.19 10.62 -16.68
C PHE A 249 9.30 9.23 -17.31
N ARG A 250 8.60 8.98 -18.42
CA ARG A 250 8.74 7.70 -19.14
C ARG A 250 10.11 7.56 -19.75
N GLU A 251 10.60 8.60 -20.42
CA GLU A 251 11.92 8.61 -21.06
C GLU A 251 13.03 8.48 -20.01
N PHE A 252 12.96 9.29 -18.94
CA PHE A 252 13.84 9.20 -17.79
C PHE A 252 13.96 7.75 -17.26
N TYR A 253 12.82 7.10 -17.01
CA TYR A 253 12.79 5.77 -16.41
C TYR A 253 13.26 4.65 -17.37
N ILE A 254 13.19 4.87 -18.67
CA ILE A 254 13.70 3.91 -19.66
C ILE A 254 15.23 3.96 -19.72
N ASP A 255 15.81 5.16 -19.64
CA ASP A 255 17.25 5.40 -19.81
C ASP A 255 18.05 5.20 -18.52
N GLU A 256 17.38 5.25 -17.35
CA GLU A 256 18.01 5.10 -16.05
C GLU A 256 18.47 3.64 -15.77
N ARG A 257 19.66 3.51 -15.19
CA ARG A 257 20.33 2.23 -14.92
C ARG A 257 19.93 1.64 -13.57
N LYS A 258 19.66 2.49 -12.57
CA LYS A 258 19.33 2.06 -11.20
C LYS A 258 17.87 2.39 -10.84
N LEU A 259 16.99 1.48 -11.25
CA LEU A 259 15.53 1.68 -11.21
C LEU A 259 14.84 1.10 -9.97
N ASP A 260 15.55 0.39 -9.09
CA ASP A 260 14.94 -0.34 -7.98
C ASP A 260 14.29 0.57 -6.94
N ASP A 261 15.00 1.61 -6.49
CA ASP A 261 14.48 2.54 -5.48
C ASP A 261 13.34 3.43 -6.07
N TYR A 262 13.44 3.80 -7.36
CA TYR A 262 12.35 4.43 -8.12
C TYR A 262 11.12 3.52 -8.19
N SER A 263 11.32 2.22 -8.44
CA SER A 263 10.23 1.24 -8.52
C SER A 263 9.51 1.07 -7.19
N ASP A 264 10.27 0.87 -6.11
CA ASP A 264 9.70 0.60 -4.80
C ASP A 264 8.91 1.82 -4.30
N SER A 265 9.42 3.05 -4.51
CA SER A 265 8.71 4.29 -4.13
C SER A 265 7.39 4.52 -4.90
N ILE A 266 7.35 4.34 -6.23
CA ILE A 266 6.11 4.53 -7.00
C ILE A 266 5.08 3.44 -6.72
N LEU A 267 5.50 2.17 -6.62
CA LEU A 267 4.59 1.05 -6.32
C LEU A 267 3.99 1.22 -4.93
N GLN A 268 4.76 1.64 -3.94
CA GLN A 268 4.25 1.95 -2.61
C GLN A 268 3.13 3.01 -2.66
N GLY A 269 3.34 4.10 -3.40
CA GLY A 269 2.35 5.17 -3.54
C GLY A 269 1.06 4.71 -4.23
N ILE A 270 1.19 3.96 -5.33
CA ILE A 270 0.04 3.42 -6.06
C ILE A 270 -0.75 2.45 -5.17
N ALA A 271 -0.09 1.45 -4.57
CA ALA A 271 -0.74 0.50 -3.70
C ALA A 271 -1.51 1.20 -2.57
N PHE A 272 -0.90 2.22 -1.97
CA PHE A 272 -1.53 2.97 -0.91
C PHE A 272 -2.84 3.66 -1.36
N LEU A 273 -2.80 4.44 -2.44
CA LEU A 273 -3.98 5.14 -2.96
C LEU A 273 -5.13 4.17 -3.27
N GLU A 274 -4.80 3.00 -3.81
CA GLU A 274 -5.77 1.97 -4.14
C GLU A 274 -6.33 1.24 -2.92
N TRP A 275 -5.53 1.00 -1.88
CA TRP A 275 -6.01 0.42 -0.64
C TRP A 275 -6.99 1.36 0.08
N ILE A 276 -6.75 2.67 0.02
CA ILE A 276 -7.66 3.69 0.53
C ILE A 276 -8.94 3.77 -0.31
N GLU A 277 -8.83 3.70 -1.63
CA GLU A 277 -10.01 3.65 -2.50
C GLU A 277 -10.88 2.42 -2.20
N LEU A 278 -10.25 1.25 -2.07
CA LEU A 278 -10.87 0.00 -1.64
C LEU A 278 -11.58 0.14 -0.29
N SER A 279 -10.94 0.77 0.70
CA SER A 279 -11.55 0.94 2.02
C SER A 279 -12.81 1.80 1.96
N HIS A 280 -12.78 2.87 1.17
CA HIS A 280 -13.90 3.79 1.03
C HIS A 280 -15.07 3.19 0.23
N LEU A 281 -14.78 2.33 -0.75
CA LEU A 281 -15.80 1.63 -1.53
C LEU A 281 -16.53 0.52 -0.75
N LEU A 282 -15.94 0.07 0.37
CA LEU A 282 -16.41 -1.04 1.20
C LEU A 282 -16.92 -0.61 2.59
N LYS A 283 -16.95 0.70 2.86
CA LYS A 283 -17.74 1.29 3.94
C LYS A 283 -19.22 1.14 3.64
#